data_AF-Q8K4C4-F1
#
_entry.id   AF-Q8K4C4-F1
#
_cell.length_a   1.000
_cell.length_b   1.000
_cell.length_c   1.000
_cell.angle_alpha   90.00
_cell.angle_beta   90.00
_cell.angle_gamma   90.00
#
_symmetry.space_group_name_H-M   'P 1'
#
loop_
_entity.id
_entity.type
_entity.pdbx_description
1 polymer ?
#
loop_
_entity_poly.entity_id
_entity_poly.type
_entity_poly.pdbx_seq_one_letter_code
_entity_poly.pdbx_strand_id
1 'polypeptide(L)'
;MLGTLVWMLLVGFLLALAPGRAAGALRTGRRPARPRDCADRPEELLEQLYGRLAAGVLSAFHHTLQLGPREQARNASCPAGGRAADRRFRPPTNLRSVSPWAYRISYDPARFPRYLPEAYCLCRGCLTGLYGEEDFRFRSTPVFSPAVVLRRTAACAGGRSVYAEHYITIPVGCTCVPEPDKSADSANSSMDKLLLGPADRPAGR
;
A
#
# COMPACT_ATOMS: atom_id res chain seq x y z
N MET A 1 -37.68 84.96 -28.93
CA MET A 1 -36.29 84.89 -28.43
C MET A 1 -36.20 84.52 -26.94
N LEU A 2 -37.14 83.73 -26.38
CA LEU A 2 -37.19 83.44 -24.93
C LEU A 2 -37.29 81.92 -24.58
N GLY A 3 -37.16 81.04 -25.58
CA GLY A 3 -37.33 79.59 -25.40
C GLY A 3 -36.03 78.78 -25.34
N THR A 4 -34.91 79.31 -25.83
CA THR A 4 -33.62 78.59 -25.92
C THR A 4 -32.71 78.84 -24.71
N LEU A 5 -32.94 79.90 -23.93
CA LEU A 5 -32.14 80.24 -22.74
C LEU A 5 -32.48 79.38 -21.51
N VAL A 6 -33.68 78.80 -21.44
CA VAL A 6 -34.11 77.98 -20.28
C VAL A 6 -33.48 76.58 -20.32
N TRP A 7 -33.25 76.02 -21.51
CA TRP A 7 -32.66 74.68 -21.66
C TRP A 7 -31.15 74.62 -21.35
N MET A 8 -30.42 75.73 -21.56
CA MET A 8 -28.98 75.78 -21.29
C MET A 8 -28.64 75.87 -19.80
N LEU A 9 -29.58 76.35 -18.96
CA LEU A 9 -29.37 76.45 -17.50
C LEU A 9 -29.66 75.14 -16.75
N LEU A 10 -30.52 74.26 -17.31
CA LEU A 10 -30.81 72.96 -16.71
C LEU A 10 -29.71 71.91 -16.96
N VAL A 11 -29.02 71.98 -18.10
CA VAL A 11 -27.91 71.07 -18.41
C VAL A 11 -26.63 71.45 -17.64
N GLY A 12 -26.42 72.73 -17.36
CA GLY A 12 -25.27 73.21 -16.58
C GLY A 12 -25.32 72.87 -15.09
N PHE A 13 -26.53 72.76 -14.50
CA PHE A 13 -26.68 72.49 -13.07
C PHE A 13 -26.58 70.98 -12.70
N LEU A 14 -26.72 70.08 -13.68
CA LEU A 14 -26.59 68.63 -13.48
C LEU A 14 -25.14 68.12 -13.57
N LEU A 15 -24.16 68.96 -13.92
CA LEU A 15 -22.75 68.58 -14.03
C LEU A 15 -21.87 69.01 -12.83
N ALA A 16 -22.46 69.61 -11.79
CA ALA A 16 -21.69 70.23 -10.69
C ALA A 16 -21.92 69.62 -9.29
N LEU A 17 -22.47 68.41 -9.18
CA LEU A 17 -22.60 67.71 -7.89
C LEU A 17 -22.24 66.22 -8.03
N ALA A 18 -20.95 65.91 -7.93
CA ALA A 18 -20.49 64.60 -7.48
C ALA A 18 -19.32 64.78 -6.50
N PRO A 19 -19.47 64.36 -5.23
CA PRO A 19 -18.43 64.44 -4.23
C PRO A 19 -17.42 63.29 -4.35
N GLY A 20 -16.15 63.62 -4.07
CA GLY A 20 -15.34 62.96 -3.06
C GLY A 20 -15.10 61.43 -3.13
N ARG A 21 -13.84 61.10 -3.44
CA ARG A 21 -13.06 59.92 -2.98
C ARG A 21 -13.75 58.96 -2.00
N ALA A 22 -13.74 57.67 -2.33
CA ALA A 22 -13.39 56.63 -1.35
C ALA A 22 -12.97 55.31 -2.03
N ALA A 23 -11.92 54.73 -1.44
CA ALA A 23 -11.54 53.33 -1.42
C ALA A 23 -11.20 52.65 -2.76
N GLY A 24 -9.89 52.48 -2.97
CA GLY A 24 -9.39 51.41 -3.81
C GLY A 24 -10.08 50.10 -3.42
N ALA A 25 -10.68 49.45 -4.41
CA ALA A 25 -11.12 48.08 -4.26
C ALA A 25 -9.90 47.25 -3.88
N LEU A 26 -9.81 46.88 -2.60
CA LEU A 26 -9.04 45.73 -2.20
C LEU A 26 -9.58 44.59 -3.05
N ARG A 27 -8.87 44.25 -4.12
CA ARG A 27 -8.94 42.93 -4.72
C ARG A 27 -8.58 42.01 -3.56
N THR A 28 -9.59 41.57 -2.82
CA THR A 28 -9.50 40.34 -2.06
C THR A 28 -9.25 39.31 -3.14
N GLY A 29 -7.96 39.05 -3.39
CA GLY A 29 -7.56 37.90 -4.14
C GLY A 29 -8.26 36.77 -3.42
N ARG A 30 -9.33 36.25 -4.04
CA ARG A 30 -9.88 34.95 -3.68
C ARG A 30 -8.69 34.04 -3.87
N ARG A 31 -7.98 33.77 -2.78
CA ARG A 31 -7.02 32.68 -2.73
C ARG A 31 -7.80 31.51 -3.32
N PRO A 32 -7.30 30.85 -4.38
CA PRO A 32 -7.98 29.67 -4.89
C PRO A 32 -8.25 28.81 -3.68
N ALA A 33 -9.53 28.54 -3.41
CA ALA A 33 -9.90 27.73 -2.28
C ALA A 33 -9.12 26.44 -2.47
N ARG A 34 -8.19 26.16 -1.54
CA ARG A 34 -7.47 24.88 -1.55
C ARG A 34 -8.54 23.80 -1.76
N PRO A 35 -8.34 22.87 -2.71
CA PRO A 35 -9.27 21.76 -2.86
C PRO A 35 -9.50 21.20 -1.46
N ARG A 36 -10.74 21.25 -0.99
CA ARG A 36 -11.08 20.74 0.33
C ARG A 36 -10.84 19.25 0.25
N ASP A 37 -9.79 18.77 0.92
CA ASP A 37 -9.57 17.35 1.08
C ASP A 37 -10.83 16.72 1.67
N CYS A 38 -11.25 15.63 1.06
CA CYS A 38 -12.48 14.96 1.43
C CYS A 38 -12.27 14.24 2.76
N ALA A 39 -13.26 14.34 3.64
CA ALA A 39 -13.18 13.66 4.93
C ALA A 39 -13.21 12.15 4.71
N ASP A 40 -12.44 11.40 5.51
CA ASP A 40 -12.56 9.95 5.51
C ASP A 40 -13.97 9.53 5.94
N ARG A 41 -14.40 8.36 5.47
CA ARG A 41 -15.65 7.72 5.92
C ARG A 41 -15.50 7.28 7.37
N PRO A 42 -16.58 7.27 8.18
CA PRO A 42 -16.57 6.68 9.51
C PRO A 42 -16.06 5.23 9.46
N GLU A 43 -15.24 4.84 10.43
CA GLU A 43 -14.55 3.56 10.42
C GLU A 43 -15.54 2.39 10.55
N GLU A 44 -16.64 2.57 11.28
CA GLU A 44 -17.70 1.58 11.46
C GLU A 44 -18.37 1.22 10.12
N LEU A 45 -18.50 2.21 9.22
CA LEU A 45 -19.06 1.98 7.89
C LEU A 45 -18.06 1.24 6.99
N LEU A 46 -16.77 1.54 7.12
CA LEU A 46 -15.72 0.81 6.39
C LEU A 46 -15.62 -0.64 6.87
N GLU A 47 -15.71 -0.87 8.18
CA GLU A 47 -15.81 -2.20 8.79
C GLU A 47 -17.00 -2.99 8.23
N GLN A 48 -18.18 -2.35 8.13
CA GLN A 48 -19.36 -3.00 7.58
C GLN A 48 -19.20 -3.36 6.09
N LEU A 49 -18.66 -2.45 5.27
CA LEU A 49 -18.40 -2.69 3.85
C LEU A 49 -17.39 -3.82 3.67
N TYR A 50 -16.30 -3.75 4.43
CA TYR A 50 -15.24 -4.72 4.40
C TYR A 50 -15.69 -6.10 4.91
N GLY A 51 -16.48 -6.16 5.98
CA GLY A 51 -17.01 -7.40 6.53
C GLY A 51 -17.87 -8.18 5.53
N ARG A 52 -18.58 -7.49 4.63
CA ARG A 52 -19.31 -8.12 3.52
C ARG A 52 -18.38 -8.71 2.46
N LEU A 53 -17.25 -8.05 2.18
CA LEU A 53 -16.27 -8.50 1.18
C LEU A 53 -15.37 -9.63 1.70
N ALA A 54 -15.01 -9.59 2.99
CA ALA A 54 -14.15 -10.58 3.63
C ALA A 54 -14.90 -11.83 4.14
N ALA A 55 -16.24 -11.84 4.04
CA ALA A 55 -17.08 -12.98 4.40
C ALA A 55 -16.95 -14.11 3.35
N GLY A 56 -15.96 -14.98 3.55
CA GLY A 56 -15.71 -16.16 2.72
C GLY A 56 -14.21 -16.43 2.59
N VAL A 57 -13.74 -17.54 3.18
CA VAL A 57 -12.34 -18.04 3.18
C VAL A 57 -11.27 -17.12 3.82
N LEU A 58 -11.44 -15.80 3.78
CA LEU A 58 -10.49 -14.77 4.24
C LEU A 58 -10.77 -14.26 5.66
N SER A 59 -11.94 -14.57 6.22
CA SER A 59 -12.28 -14.22 7.61
C SER A 59 -11.33 -14.86 8.63
N ALA A 60 -10.67 -15.96 8.27
CA ALA A 60 -9.69 -16.64 9.13
C ALA A 60 -8.46 -15.77 9.47
N PHE A 61 -8.09 -14.82 8.60
CA PHE A 61 -6.97 -13.92 8.84
C PHE A 61 -7.30 -12.75 9.78
N HIS A 62 -8.59 -12.48 10.03
CA HIS A 62 -8.97 -11.39 10.93
C HIS A 62 -8.70 -11.72 12.40
N HIS A 63 -8.83 -12.99 12.80
CA HIS A 63 -8.54 -13.40 14.16
C HIS A 63 -7.04 -13.49 14.46
N THR A 64 -6.19 -13.63 13.43
CA THR A 64 -4.72 -13.54 13.58
C THR A 64 -4.20 -12.11 13.73
N LEU A 65 -5.07 -11.08 13.59
CA LEU A 65 -4.71 -9.67 13.83
C LEU A 65 -4.62 -9.31 15.31
N GLN A 66 -5.01 -10.20 16.23
CA GLN A 66 -4.78 -10.03 17.67
C GLN A 66 -3.32 -10.35 18.05
N LEU A 67 -2.38 -9.71 17.35
CA LEU A 67 -0.96 -9.73 17.70
C LEU A 67 -0.76 -8.88 18.96
N GLY A 68 -0.92 -9.48 20.14
CA GLY A 68 -0.30 -9.01 21.37
C GLY A 68 0.92 -9.87 21.72
N PRO A 69 1.97 -9.35 22.40
CA PRO A 69 2.38 -7.95 22.62
C PRO A 69 3.32 -7.44 21.51
N ARG A 70 3.14 -6.17 21.15
CA ARG A 70 3.76 -5.39 20.05
C ARG A 70 5.31 -5.27 20.05
N GLU A 71 6.03 -6.00 20.88
CA GLU A 71 7.49 -5.84 21.04
C GLU A 71 8.30 -7.04 20.53
N GLN A 72 7.71 -8.23 20.38
CA GLN A 72 8.47 -9.44 20.04
C GLN A 72 8.95 -9.48 18.57
N ALA A 73 8.35 -8.70 17.67
CA ALA A 73 8.50 -8.88 16.23
C ALA A 73 9.43 -7.88 15.52
N ARG A 74 9.96 -6.86 16.23
CA ARG A 74 10.95 -5.93 15.62
C ARG A 74 12.38 -6.45 15.69
N ASN A 75 12.66 -7.41 16.57
CA ASN A 75 14.01 -7.94 16.85
C ASN A 75 14.09 -9.48 16.79
N ALA A 76 13.13 -10.15 16.14
CA ALA A 76 13.18 -11.60 15.99
C ALA A 76 14.28 -11.96 14.98
N SER A 77 15.27 -12.75 15.42
CA SER A 77 16.31 -13.31 14.56
C SER A 77 16.02 -14.79 14.27
N CYS A 78 16.72 -15.36 13.29
CA CYS A 78 16.69 -16.80 13.06
C CYS A 78 17.12 -17.54 14.34
N PRO A 79 16.31 -18.47 14.89
CA PRO A 79 16.65 -19.20 16.11
C PRO A 79 17.59 -20.39 15.86
N ALA A 80 18.41 -20.35 14.79
CA ALA A 80 19.33 -21.41 14.42
C ALA A 80 20.32 -21.73 15.55
N GLY A 81 20.47 -23.01 15.88
CA GLY A 81 21.35 -23.47 16.96
C GLY A 81 20.96 -22.97 18.35
N GLY A 82 19.76 -22.38 18.49
CA GLY A 82 19.28 -21.77 19.72
C GLY A 82 18.97 -22.79 20.81
N ARG A 83 19.45 -22.52 22.03
CA ARG A 83 19.27 -23.38 23.21
C ARG A 83 17.79 -23.71 23.46
N ALA A 84 17.56 -24.93 23.95
CA ALA A 84 16.29 -25.42 24.42
C ALA A 84 15.49 -24.32 25.14
N ALA A 85 14.35 -23.95 24.57
CA ALA A 85 13.41 -23.05 25.19
C ALA A 85 13.17 -23.51 26.64
N ASP A 86 13.08 -22.56 27.58
CA ASP A 86 12.58 -22.85 28.93
C ASP A 86 11.31 -23.71 28.76
N ARG A 87 11.33 -24.94 29.31
CA ARG A 87 10.28 -25.95 29.09
C ARG A 87 8.88 -25.46 29.50
N ARG A 88 8.79 -24.33 30.20
CA ARG A 88 7.56 -23.65 30.60
C ARG A 88 6.93 -22.78 29.49
N PHE A 89 7.70 -22.31 28.51
CA PHE A 89 7.19 -21.49 27.41
C PHE A 89 7.02 -22.32 26.15
N ARG A 90 5.78 -22.52 25.71
CA ARG A 90 5.47 -23.15 24.42
C ARG A 90 5.38 -22.06 23.36
N PRO A 91 6.40 -21.86 22.52
CA PRO A 91 6.35 -20.83 21.49
C PRO A 91 5.19 -21.08 20.50
N PRO A 92 4.64 -20.01 19.91
CA PRO A 92 3.60 -20.13 18.89
C PRO A 92 4.11 -20.84 17.64
N THR A 93 3.19 -21.35 16.81
CA THR A 93 3.50 -22.17 15.62
C THR A 93 4.50 -21.51 14.68
N ASN A 94 4.43 -20.19 14.50
CA ASN A 94 5.33 -19.45 13.62
C ASN A 94 6.81 -19.50 14.04
N LEU A 95 7.10 -19.68 15.35
CA LEU A 95 8.46 -19.83 15.87
C LEU A 95 8.89 -21.30 15.99
N ARG A 96 7.95 -22.25 15.91
CA ARG A 96 8.20 -23.71 15.95
C ARG A 96 8.34 -24.34 14.56
N SER A 97 8.05 -23.57 13.51
CA SER A 97 8.19 -24.02 12.12
C SER A 97 9.66 -24.26 11.76
N VAL A 98 9.90 -25.21 10.84
CA VAL A 98 11.22 -25.40 10.20
C VAL A 98 11.65 -24.17 9.38
N SER A 99 10.69 -23.37 8.93
CA SER A 99 10.91 -22.08 8.27
C SER A 99 10.22 -21.00 9.11
N PRO A 100 10.83 -20.55 10.22
CA PRO A 100 10.15 -19.68 11.18
C PRO A 100 9.93 -18.27 10.60
N TRP A 101 8.85 -17.62 11.03
CA TRP A 101 8.48 -16.28 10.58
C TRP A 101 8.01 -15.40 11.73
N ALA A 102 8.12 -14.09 11.51
CA ALA A 102 7.51 -13.06 12.34
C ALA A 102 6.65 -12.15 11.47
N TYR A 103 5.87 -11.27 12.10
CA TYR A 103 5.00 -10.33 11.40
C TYR A 103 5.51 -8.90 11.57
N ARG A 104 5.52 -8.15 10.48
CA ARG A 104 5.63 -6.68 10.51
C ARG A 104 4.27 -6.08 10.20
N ILE A 105 3.96 -4.93 10.80
CA ILE A 105 2.71 -4.23 10.53
C ILE A 105 2.94 -3.19 9.46
N SER A 106 2.29 -3.39 8.31
CA SER A 106 2.20 -2.45 7.19
C SER A 106 1.08 -1.45 7.45
N TYR A 107 1.41 -0.17 7.48
CA TYR A 107 0.45 0.92 7.67
C TYR A 107 0.24 1.68 6.36
N ASP A 108 -1.03 1.80 5.96
CA ASP A 108 -1.43 2.62 4.81
C ASP A 108 -2.67 3.46 5.18
N PRO A 109 -2.57 4.81 5.25
CA PRO A 109 -3.70 5.67 5.60
C PRO A 109 -4.74 5.80 4.48
N ALA A 110 -4.48 5.28 3.27
CA ALA A 110 -5.42 5.26 2.15
C ALA A 110 -6.12 3.90 2.00
N ARG A 111 -5.96 2.99 2.96
CA ARG A 111 -6.49 1.62 2.93
C ARG A 111 -7.28 1.29 4.18
N PHE A 112 -8.28 0.43 4.05
CA PHE A 112 -8.96 -0.20 5.16
C PHE A 112 -8.94 -1.74 5.00
N PRO A 113 -8.49 -2.51 6.02
CA PRO A 113 -7.91 -2.03 7.28
C PRO A 113 -6.57 -1.29 7.06
N ARG A 114 -6.33 -0.25 7.87
CA ARG A 114 -5.13 0.60 7.76
C ARG A 114 -3.86 -0.16 8.13
N TYR A 115 -3.98 -1.06 9.11
CA TYR A 115 -2.91 -1.92 9.59
C TYR A 115 -3.07 -3.32 9.03
N LEU A 116 -2.02 -3.84 8.39
CA LEU A 116 -2.02 -5.15 7.77
C LEU A 116 -0.75 -5.91 8.19
N PRO A 117 -0.85 -7.12 8.78
CA PRO A 117 0.30 -7.92 9.15
C PRO A 117 0.87 -8.61 7.91
N GLU A 118 2.17 -8.46 7.73
CA GLU A 118 2.94 -9.13 6.68
C GLU A 118 3.94 -10.08 7.33
N ALA A 119 3.85 -11.37 7.03
CA ALA A 119 4.84 -12.33 7.45
C ALA A 119 6.18 -12.09 6.74
N TYR A 120 7.29 -12.27 7.45
CA TYR A 120 8.62 -12.32 6.89
C TYR A 120 9.41 -13.47 7.54
N CYS A 121 10.23 -14.15 6.74
CA CYS A 121 10.99 -15.29 7.21
C CYS A 121 12.17 -14.82 8.07
N LEU A 122 12.41 -15.51 9.18
CA LEU A 122 13.50 -15.18 10.10
C LEU A 122 14.85 -15.74 9.62
N CYS A 123 14.80 -16.91 8.96
CA CYS A 123 15.96 -17.63 8.44
C CYS A 123 16.03 -17.49 6.92
N ARG A 124 17.22 -17.70 6.33
CA ARG A 124 17.42 -17.79 4.88
C ARG A 124 17.20 -19.23 4.41
N GLY A 125 17.82 -20.19 5.09
CA GLY A 125 17.60 -21.62 4.94
C GLY A 125 16.47 -22.14 5.82
N CYS A 126 16.46 -23.45 6.07
CA CYS A 126 15.47 -24.09 6.95
C CYS A 126 16.13 -24.77 8.14
N LEU A 127 15.43 -24.85 9.27
CA LEU A 127 15.89 -25.50 10.50
C LEU A 127 15.66 -27.02 10.43
N THR A 128 16.32 -27.67 9.48
CA THR A 128 16.26 -29.14 9.27
C THR A 128 17.47 -29.87 9.86
N GLY A 129 18.47 -29.15 10.39
CA GLY A 129 19.61 -29.75 11.08
C GLY A 129 19.19 -30.51 12.34
N LEU A 130 19.97 -31.54 12.70
CA LEU A 130 19.72 -32.43 13.85
C LEU A 130 19.47 -31.70 15.18
N TYR A 131 20.08 -30.53 15.35
CA TYR A 131 19.96 -29.70 16.55
C TYR A 131 19.20 -28.37 16.30
N GLY A 132 18.44 -28.29 15.20
CA GLY A 132 17.80 -27.05 14.77
C GLY A 132 18.77 -26.06 14.12
N GLU A 133 19.84 -26.58 13.52
CA GLU A 133 20.75 -25.80 12.70
C GLU A 133 20.10 -25.47 11.35
N GLU A 134 20.49 -24.31 10.80
CA GLU A 134 20.02 -23.85 9.49
C GLU A 134 20.73 -24.62 8.36
N ASP A 135 19.96 -25.23 7.49
CA ASP A 135 20.40 -25.93 6.29
C ASP A 135 20.12 -25.06 5.06
N PHE A 136 21.20 -24.70 4.35
CA PHE A 136 21.16 -23.84 3.16
C PHE A 136 20.93 -24.60 1.85
N ARG A 137 20.74 -25.93 1.90
CA ARG A 137 20.21 -26.69 0.75
C ARG A 137 18.72 -26.45 0.53
N PHE A 138 18.08 -25.84 1.51
CA PHE A 138 16.70 -25.39 1.46
C PHE A 138 16.63 -23.88 1.65
N ARG A 139 15.47 -23.32 1.32
CA ARG A 139 15.15 -21.90 1.44
C ARG A 139 13.86 -21.70 2.19
N SER A 140 13.89 -20.84 3.20
CA SER A 140 12.69 -20.28 3.79
C SER A 140 12.08 -19.26 2.81
N THR A 141 10.89 -19.57 2.29
CA THR A 141 10.19 -18.76 1.29
C THR A 141 8.83 -18.31 1.82
N PRO A 142 8.43 -17.04 1.66
CA PRO A 142 7.12 -16.57 2.11
C PRO A 142 6.00 -17.23 1.31
N VAL A 143 4.93 -17.60 2.01
CA VAL A 143 3.69 -18.12 1.43
C VAL A 143 2.70 -16.96 1.31
N PHE A 144 2.18 -16.75 0.10
CA PHE A 144 1.23 -15.67 -0.19
C PHE A 144 -0.21 -16.19 -0.22
N SER A 145 -1.12 -15.39 0.34
CA SER A 145 -2.56 -15.58 0.21
C SER A 145 -3.15 -14.37 -0.52
N PRO A 146 -4.16 -14.55 -1.40
CA PRO A 146 -4.99 -13.43 -1.83
C PRO A 146 -5.65 -12.80 -0.60
N ALA A 147 -5.98 -11.51 -0.68
CA ALA A 147 -6.74 -10.74 0.30
C ALA A 147 -7.47 -9.58 -0.39
N VAL A 148 -8.55 -9.10 0.21
CA VAL A 148 -9.27 -7.91 -0.23
C VAL A 148 -9.04 -6.77 0.75
N VAL A 149 -8.93 -5.54 0.26
CA VAL A 149 -8.88 -4.31 1.06
C VAL A 149 -9.76 -3.24 0.41
N LEU A 150 -10.22 -2.29 1.19
CA LEU A 150 -10.87 -1.09 0.66
C LEU A 150 -9.83 0.00 0.47
N ARG A 151 -9.70 0.55 -0.74
CA ARG A 151 -8.74 1.61 -1.06
C ARG A 151 -9.45 2.91 -1.35
N ARG A 152 -8.96 3.99 -0.73
CA ARG A 152 -9.45 5.36 -0.96
C ARG A 152 -9.15 5.77 -2.39
N THR A 153 -10.18 6.23 -3.08
CA THR A 153 -10.10 6.79 -4.43
C THR A 153 -9.93 8.32 -4.37
N ALA A 154 -9.63 8.95 -5.50
CA ALA A 154 -9.63 10.41 -5.61
C ALA A 154 -11.05 11.02 -5.66
N ALA A 155 -12.09 10.19 -5.76
CA ALA A 155 -13.46 10.66 -5.87
C ALA A 155 -14.05 10.98 -4.49
N CYS A 156 -14.94 11.98 -4.49
CA CYS A 156 -15.63 12.44 -3.30
C CYS A 156 -17.13 12.49 -3.51
N ALA A 157 -17.87 11.87 -2.59
CA ALA A 157 -19.32 11.83 -2.62
C ALA A 157 -19.86 12.38 -1.29
N GLY A 158 -20.60 13.49 -1.36
CA GLY A 158 -21.15 14.15 -0.16
C GLY A 158 -20.07 14.65 0.82
N GLY A 159 -18.93 15.12 0.29
CA GLY A 159 -17.79 15.59 1.11
C GLY A 159 -16.97 14.47 1.76
N ARG A 160 -17.28 13.20 1.48
CA ARG A 160 -16.55 12.04 2.00
C ARG A 160 -15.82 11.30 0.89
N SER A 161 -14.64 10.81 1.23
CA SER A 161 -13.83 9.95 0.36
C SER A 161 -14.59 8.69 -0.04
N VAL A 162 -14.49 8.32 -1.31
CA VAL A 162 -15.06 7.09 -1.86
C VAL A 162 -14.00 5.99 -1.79
N TYR A 163 -14.41 4.80 -1.36
CA TYR A 163 -13.55 3.62 -1.25
C TYR A 163 -13.99 2.57 -2.28
N ALA A 164 -13.03 1.90 -2.90
CA ALA A 164 -13.24 0.81 -3.84
C ALA A 164 -12.54 -0.46 -3.33
N GLU A 165 -13.06 -1.62 -3.68
CA GLU A 165 -12.41 -2.89 -3.40
C GLU A 165 -11.10 -3.02 -4.21
N HIS A 166 -10.10 -3.60 -3.59
CA HIS A 166 -8.80 -3.85 -4.20
C HIS A 166 -8.27 -5.20 -3.71
N TYR A 167 -7.96 -6.08 -4.66
CA TYR A 167 -7.37 -7.38 -4.35
C TYR A 167 -5.86 -7.26 -4.27
N ILE A 168 -5.29 -7.77 -3.19
CA ILE A 168 -3.86 -7.76 -2.92
C ILE A 168 -3.40 -9.17 -2.55
N THR A 169 -2.09 -9.41 -2.56
CA THR A 169 -1.49 -10.64 -2.04
C THR A 169 -0.68 -10.32 -0.81
N ILE A 170 -0.92 -11.04 0.29
CA ILE A 170 -0.23 -10.82 1.56
C ILE A 170 0.59 -12.06 1.95
N PRO A 171 1.82 -11.90 2.46
CA PRO A 171 2.56 -13.02 3.01
C PRO A 171 1.96 -13.40 4.36
N VAL A 172 1.53 -14.66 4.49
CA VAL A 172 0.83 -15.17 5.69
C VAL A 172 1.70 -16.06 6.57
N GLY A 173 2.82 -16.51 6.03
CA GLY A 173 3.80 -17.33 6.74
C GLY A 173 5.00 -17.64 5.86
N CYS A 174 5.84 -18.57 6.30
CA CYS A 174 6.96 -19.08 5.51
C CYS A 174 6.91 -20.60 5.42
N THR A 175 7.33 -21.12 4.28
CA THR A 175 7.50 -22.55 4.00
C THR A 175 8.95 -22.86 3.65
N CYS A 176 9.32 -24.13 3.72
CA CYS A 176 10.63 -24.62 3.37
C CYS A 176 10.59 -25.29 1.98
N VAL A 177 11.43 -24.82 1.06
CA VAL A 177 11.55 -25.38 -0.30
C VAL A 177 13.00 -25.74 -0.60
N PRO A 178 13.30 -26.73 -1.45
CA PRO A 178 14.67 -26.97 -1.92
C PRO A 178 15.23 -25.73 -2.62
N GLU A 179 16.52 -25.42 -2.40
CA GLU A 179 17.22 -24.38 -3.16
C GLU A 179 17.37 -24.87 -4.62
N PRO A 180 16.99 -24.08 -5.65
CA PRO A 180 17.18 -24.49 -7.03
C PRO A 180 18.67 -24.60 -7.35
N ASP A 181 19.10 -25.74 -7.88
CA ASP A 181 20.47 -25.96 -8.31
C ASP A 181 20.82 -25.01 -9.46
N LYS A 182 21.72 -24.06 -9.22
CA LYS A 182 22.24 -23.13 -10.25
C LYS A 182 22.94 -23.84 -11.43
N SER A 183 23.21 -25.14 -11.32
CA SER A 183 23.77 -25.97 -12.41
C SER A 183 22.74 -26.37 -13.46
N ALA A 184 21.44 -26.30 -13.18
CA ALA A 184 20.40 -26.61 -14.17
C ALA A 184 20.24 -25.49 -15.22
N ASP A 185 20.48 -24.23 -14.83
CA ASP A 185 20.39 -23.08 -15.74
C ASP A 185 21.61 -22.97 -16.69
N SER A 186 22.78 -23.49 -16.27
CA SER A 186 23.97 -23.53 -17.14
C SER A 186 23.90 -24.64 -18.18
N ALA A 187 23.16 -25.73 -17.92
CA ALA A 187 22.96 -26.81 -18.88
C ALA A 187 22.00 -26.41 -20.01
N ASN A 188 20.95 -25.63 -19.71
CA ASN A 188 20.00 -25.17 -20.73
C ASN A 188 20.57 -24.06 -21.63
N SER A 189 21.40 -23.15 -21.09
CA SER A 189 22.06 -22.12 -21.90
C SER A 189 23.16 -22.65 -22.82
N SER A 190 23.66 -23.86 -22.58
CA SER A 190 24.68 -24.47 -23.43
C SER A 190 24.11 -25.23 -24.63
N MET A 191 22.90 -25.79 -24.54
CA MET A 191 22.29 -26.54 -25.65
C MET A 191 21.60 -25.62 -26.68
N ASP A 192 21.01 -24.51 -26.24
CA ASP A 192 20.39 -23.51 -27.14
C ASP A 192 21.43 -22.81 -28.03
N LYS A 193 22.69 -22.71 -27.58
CA LYS A 193 23.80 -22.14 -28.35
C LYS A 193 24.36 -23.09 -29.42
N LEU A 194 24.05 -24.39 -29.34
CA LEU A 194 24.46 -25.40 -30.32
C LEU A 194 23.42 -25.60 -31.44
N LEU A 195 22.17 -25.18 -31.24
CA LEU A 195 21.10 -25.30 -32.25
C LEU A 195 20.91 -24.04 -33.11
N LEU A 196 21.59 -22.93 -32.79
CA LEU A 196 21.48 -21.66 -33.50
C LEU A 196 22.86 -21.12 -33.93
N GLY A 197 23.37 -21.64 -35.04
CA GLY A 197 24.24 -20.88 -35.95
C GLY A 197 25.13 -21.74 -36.87
N PRO A 198 25.62 -21.21 -38.01
CA PRO A 198 25.22 -20.01 -38.74
C PRO A 198 24.55 -20.35 -40.09
N ALA A 199 23.44 -19.68 -40.42
CA ALA A 199 22.88 -19.70 -41.76
C ALA A 199 23.78 -18.88 -42.70
N ASP A 200 24.47 -19.57 -43.60
CA ASP A 200 25.24 -18.99 -44.69
C ASP A 200 24.28 -18.27 -45.66
N ARG A 201 24.51 -16.97 -45.91
CA ARG A 201 23.74 -16.17 -46.89
C ARG A 201 24.57 -16.02 -48.16
N PRO A 202 23.99 -16.22 -49.36
CA PRO A 202 24.75 -16.15 -50.61
C PRO A 202 25.02 -14.69 -51.01
N ALA A 203 26.22 -14.45 -51.53
CA ALA A 203 26.61 -13.21 -52.19
C ALA A 203 25.92 -13.10 -53.56
N GLY A 204 25.37 -11.93 -53.86
CA GLY A 204 24.91 -11.57 -55.19
C GLY A 204 25.19 -10.09 -55.45
N ARG A 205 26.18 -9.80 -56.29
CA ARG A 205 26.08 -9.10 -57.58
C ARG A 205 27.47 -8.74 -58.10
#